data_AF-A0A4R4WU94-F1
#
_entry.id   AF-A0A4R4WU94-F1
#
_cell.length_a   1.000
_cell.length_b   1.000
_cell.length_c   1.000
_cell.angle_alpha   90.00
_cell.angle_beta   90.00
_cell.angle_gamma   90.00
#
_symmetry.space_group_name_H-M   'P 1'
#
loop_
_entity.id
_entity.type
_entity.pdbx_description
1 polymer ?
#
loop_
_entity_poly.entity_id
_entity_poly.type
_entity_poly.pdbx_seq_one_letter_code
_entity_poly.pdbx_strand_id
1 'polypeptide(L)' 'MSRSRRRAADLCLEIADANSGNGAAINSYACHFGSPQQRQFSGGRLVSGLNDMCLGGGGAVVNYRCDGGAGQAWETS' A
#
# COMPACT_ATOMS: atom_id res chain seq x y z
N MET A 1 -22.43 19.17 8.75
CA MET A 1 -21.61 18.75 7.59
C MET A 1 -21.57 17.24 7.53
N SER A 2 -22.20 16.59 6.54
CA SER A 2 -22.16 15.13 6.42
C SER A 2 -20.87 14.73 5.70
N ARG A 3 -19.98 13.99 6.37
CA ARG A 3 -18.81 13.38 5.71
C ARG A 3 -19.33 12.27 4.79
N SER A 4 -19.39 12.54 3.50
CA SER A 4 -19.62 11.52 2.47
C SER A 4 -18.48 10.51 2.50
N ARG A 5 -18.64 9.43 3.28
CA ARG A 5 -17.82 8.22 3.13
C ARG A 5 -18.22 7.58 1.81
N ARG A 6 -17.42 7.77 0.75
CA ARG A 6 -17.49 6.89 -0.41
C ARG A 6 -17.27 5.47 0.09
N ARG A 7 -18.22 4.56 -0.16
CA ARG A 7 -17.99 3.14 0.10
C ARG A 7 -16.80 2.72 -0.76
N ALA A 8 -15.70 2.35 -0.13
CA ALA A 8 -14.53 1.76 -0.77
C ALA A 8 -14.80 0.32 -1.27
N ALA A 9 -16.07 -0.07 -1.46
CA ALA A 9 -16.46 -1.46 -1.66
C ALA A 9 -15.86 -2.07 -2.94
N ASP A 10 -15.48 -1.23 -3.91
CA ASP A 10 -14.92 -1.65 -5.20
C ASP A 10 -13.48 -1.16 -5.43
N LEU A 11 -12.85 -0.52 -4.42
CA LEU A 11 -11.50 0.02 -4.54
C LEU A 11 -10.50 -0.78 -3.69
N CYS A 12 -9.37 -1.09 -4.31
CA CYS A 12 -8.24 -1.78 -3.71
C CYS A 12 -7.08 -0.81 -3.47
N LEU A 13 -6.23 -1.13 -2.48
CA LEU A 13 -4.99 -0.42 -2.22
C LEU A 13 -4.00 -0.70 -3.36
N GLU A 14 -3.56 0.32 -4.06
CA GLU A 14 -2.75 0.18 -5.27
C GLU A 14 -1.47 1.00 -5.23
N ILE A 15 -0.41 0.50 -5.87
CA ILE A 15 0.74 1.32 -6.25
C ILE A 15 0.39 2.04 -7.55
N ALA A 16 0.30 3.37 -7.50
CA ALA A 16 -0.12 4.18 -8.64
C ALA A 16 0.73 3.88 -9.87
N ASP A 17 0.06 3.67 -11.01
CA ASP A 17 0.65 3.42 -12.33
C ASP A 17 1.61 2.23 -12.37
N ALA A 18 1.48 1.27 -11.45
CA ALA A 18 2.43 0.16 -11.27
C ALA A 18 3.89 0.65 -11.14
N ASN A 19 4.09 1.84 -10.56
CA ASN A 19 5.40 2.45 -10.44
C ASN A 19 6.29 1.62 -9.49
N SER A 20 7.36 1.05 -10.04
CA SER A 20 8.31 0.20 -9.31
C SER A 20 9.41 0.99 -8.59
N GLY A 21 9.39 2.32 -8.63
CA GLY A 21 10.36 3.19 -7.98
C GLY A 21 10.14 3.34 -6.47
N ASN A 22 11.23 3.67 -5.76
CA ASN A 22 11.17 4.03 -4.35
C ASN A 22 10.32 5.29 -4.16
N GLY A 23 9.38 5.21 -3.21
CA GLY A 23 8.49 6.32 -2.87
C GLY A 23 7.29 6.41 -3.80
N ALA A 24 7.03 5.38 -4.61
CA ALA A 24 5.85 5.31 -5.45
C ALA A 24 4.59 5.51 -4.61
N ALA A 25 3.71 6.38 -5.10
CA ALA A 25 2.51 6.76 -4.39
C ALA A 25 1.53 5.57 -4.27
N ILE A 26 0.81 5.54 -3.15
CA ILE A 26 -0.28 4.60 -2.94
C ILE A 26 -1.61 5.32 -3.18
N ASN A 27 -2.48 4.72 -3.97
CA ASN A 27 -3.82 5.23 -4.26
C ASN A 27 -4.88 4.16 -3.96
N SER A 28 -6.15 4.57 -4.11
CA SER A 28 -7.29 3.65 -4.13
C SER A 28 -7.79 3.58 -5.57
N TYR A 29 -7.77 2.39 -6.14
CA TYR A 29 -8.11 2.17 -7.55
C TYR A 29 -9.04 0.97 -7.71
N ALA A 30 -9.73 0.89 -8.84
CA ALA A 30 -10.66 -0.21 -9.11
C ALA A 30 -9.94 -1.55 -8.94
N CYS A 31 -10.54 -2.45 -8.15
CA CYS A 31 -9.95 -3.77 -7.92
C CYS A 31 -9.83 -4.53 -9.24
N HIS A 32 -8.59 -4.87 -9.61
CA HIS A 32 -8.25 -5.70 -10.76
C HIS A 32 -7.28 -6.84 -10.39
N PHE A 33 -6.90 -6.92 -9.10
CA PHE A 33 -6.12 -8.01 -8.49
C PHE A 33 -4.74 -8.26 -9.11
N GLY A 34 -4.22 -7.29 -9.88
CA GLY A 34 -2.86 -7.32 -10.42
C GLY A 34 -1.81 -7.09 -9.33
N SER A 35 -0.54 -7.35 -9.65
CA SER A 35 0.57 -7.25 -8.70
C SER A 35 0.69 -5.90 -7.96
N PRO A 36 0.35 -4.71 -8.53
CA PRO A 36 0.34 -3.45 -7.79
C PRO A 36 -0.66 -3.39 -6.63
N GLN A 37 -1.70 -4.23 -6.65
CA GLN A 37 -2.75 -4.31 -5.64
C GLN A 37 -2.52 -5.42 -4.61
N GLN A 38 -1.49 -6.24 -4.79
CA GLN A 38 -1.20 -7.36 -3.92
C GLN A 38 -0.30 -6.93 -2.76
N ARG A 39 -0.65 -7.36 -1.54
CA ARG A 39 0.13 -7.17 -0.33
C ARG A 39 0.22 -8.47 0.44
N GLN A 40 1.44 -8.86 0.80
CA GLN A 40 1.69 -9.96 1.71
C GLN A 40 2.04 -9.40 3.08
N PHE A 41 1.31 -9.81 4.12
CA PHE A 41 1.69 -9.50 5.49
C PHE A 41 2.70 -10.52 6.00
N SER A 42 3.91 -10.08 6.34
CA SER A 42 4.98 -10.95 6.84
C SER A 42 5.87 -10.21 7.83
N GLY A 43 6.04 -10.78 9.03
CA GLY A 43 6.92 -10.23 10.07
C GLY A 43 6.62 -8.77 10.43
N GLY A 44 5.34 -8.40 10.51
CA GLY A 44 4.91 -7.04 10.81
C GLY A 44 5.06 -6.04 9.65
N ARG A 45 5.23 -6.51 8.42
CA ARG A 45 5.39 -5.67 7.22
C ARG A 45 4.35 -6.04 6.17
N LEU A 46 3.95 -5.06 5.36
CA LEU A 46 3.14 -5.27 4.17
C LEU A 46 4.05 -5.20 2.94
N VAL A 47 4.36 -6.35 2.35
CA VAL A 47 5.26 -6.50 1.20
C VAL A 47 4.44 -6.47 -0.10
N SER A 48 4.89 -5.66 -1.05
CA SER A 48 4.29 -5.48 -2.38
C SER A 48 4.51 -6.71 -3.25
N GLY A 49 3.43 -7.24 -3.83
CA GLY A 49 3.52 -8.29 -4.85
C GLY A 49 4.09 -7.81 -6.20
N LEU A 50 4.29 -6.50 -6.39
CA LEU A 50 4.88 -5.95 -7.61
C LEU A 50 6.40 -6.10 -7.65
N ASN A 51 7.08 -5.94 -6.51
CA ASN A 51 8.54 -5.77 -6.46
C ASN A 51 9.17 -6.01 -5.08
N ASP A 52 8.51 -6.75 -4.19
CA ASP A 52 9.00 -7.11 -2.85
C ASP A 52 9.36 -5.92 -1.94
N MET A 53 8.93 -4.71 -2.29
CA MET A 53 9.10 -3.51 -1.48
C MET A 53 8.04 -3.41 -0.38
N CYS A 54 8.29 -2.61 0.63
CA CYS A 54 7.44 -2.50 1.80
C CYS A 54 6.52 -1.27 1.71
N LEU A 55 5.29 -1.41 2.21
CA LEU A 55 4.42 -0.28 2.47
C LEU A 55 5.00 0.53 3.62
N GLY A 56 5.38 1.77 3.35
CA GLY A 56 5.90 2.73 4.31
C GLY A 56 4.89 3.81 4.64
N GLY A 57 4.94 4.28 5.87
CA GLY A 57 4.22 5.42 6.43
C GLY A 57 5.15 6.29 7.29
N GLY A 58 4.63 7.42 7.77
CA GLY A 58 5.42 8.47 8.44
C GLY A 58 5.09 9.88 7.96
N GLY A 59 4.22 9.96 6.94
CA GLY A 59 3.57 11.18 6.44
C GLY A 59 2.57 10.77 5.38
N ALA A 60 3.06 10.56 4.15
CA ALA A 60 2.31 9.84 3.12
C ALA A 60 2.53 8.33 3.23
N VAL A 61 1.56 7.55 2.74
CA VAL A 61 1.72 6.11 2.55
C VAL A 61 2.33 5.88 1.16
N VAL A 62 3.45 5.17 1.10
CA VAL A 62 4.22 4.96 -0.13
C VAL A 62 4.71 3.51 -0.23
N ASN A 63 5.05 3.08 -1.44
CA ASN A 63 5.82 1.86 -1.67
C ASN A 63 7.32 2.22 -1.65
N TYR A 64 8.10 1.61 -0.75
CA TYR A 64 9.50 1.97 -0.53
C TYR A 64 10.34 0.74 -0.20
N ARG A 65 11.65 0.77 -0.46
CA ARG A 65 12.53 -0.34 -0.08
C ARG A 65 12.29 -0.73 1.37
N CYS A 66 12.28 -2.03 1.66
CA CYS A 66 12.21 -2.49 3.04
C CYS A 66 13.48 -2.06 3.78
N ASP A 67 13.34 -1.22 4.81
CA ASP A 67 14.45 -0.69 5.60
C ASP A 67 14.39 -1.12 7.08
N GLY A 68 13.28 -1.75 7.49
CA GLY A 68 13.08 -2.22 8.85
C GLY A 68 12.79 -1.11 9.87
N GLY A 69 12.59 0.12 9.40
CA GLY A 69 12.19 1.25 10.24
C GLY A 69 10.76 1.13 10.75
N ALA A 70 10.46 1.84 11.84
CA ALA A 70 9.13 1.87 12.46
C ALA A 70 8.02 2.35 11.51
N GLY A 71 8.37 3.16 10.50
CA GLY A 71 7.43 3.58 9.45
C GLY A 71 6.90 2.45 8.57
N GLN A 72 7.49 1.26 8.63
CA GLN A 72 7.06 0.07 7.86
C GLN A 72 6.49 -1.04 8.76
N ALA A 73 6.31 -0.75 10.06
CA ALA A 73 5.74 -1.69 11.02
C ALA A 73 4.22 -1.57 11.03
N TRP A 74 3.54 -2.68 10.78
CA TRP A 74 2.08 -2.80 10.69
C TRP A 74 1.59 -3.94 11.55
N GLU A 75 0.39 -3.77 12.11
CA GLU A 75 -0.30 -4.77 12.93
C GLU A 75 -1.67 -5.08 12.31
N THR A 76 -2.16 -6.29 12.52
CA THR A 76 -3.51 -6.70 12.16
C THR A 76 -4.41 -6.56 13.38
N SER A 77 -5.56 -5.88 13.25
CA SER A 77 -6.57 -5.72 14.30
C SER A 77 -7.60 -6.84 14.32
#